data_AF-A0A0S4LR60-F1
#
_entry.id   AF-A0A0S4LR60-F1
#
_cell.length_a   1.000
_cell.length_b   1.000
_cell.length_c   1.000
_cell.angle_alpha   90.00
_cell.angle_beta   90.00
_cell.angle_gamma   90.00
#
_symmetry.space_group_name_H-M   'P 1'
#
loop_
_entity.id
_entity.type
_entity.pdbx_description
1 polymer ?
#
loop_
_entity_poly.entity_id
_entity_poly.type
_entity_poly.pdbx_seq_one_letter_code
_entity_poly.pdbx_strand_id
1 'polypeptide(L)' 'MERNFRLDWQGLVEEAVRRRKEQKLSQKKLAVLAGVSGPTVNAFEQQRTTITLESALKILRCLGMA' A
#
# COMPACT_ATOMS: atom_id res chain seq x y z
N MET A 1 15.58 12.04 -24.86
CA MET A 1 14.86 12.62 -23.70
C MET A 1 14.64 11.52 -22.69
N GLU A 2 15.44 11.49 -21.63
CA GLU A 2 15.23 10.55 -20.52
C GLU A 2 13.97 10.98 -19.76
N ARG A 3 12.93 10.13 -19.77
CA ARG A 3 11.75 10.35 -18.93
C ARG A 3 12.12 9.94 -17.51
N ASN A 4 12.52 10.91 -16.70
CA ASN A 4 12.68 10.76 -15.26
C ASN A 4 11.28 10.61 -14.62
N PHE A 5 10.67 9.43 -14.75
CA PHE A 5 9.38 9.12 -14.14
C PHE A 5 9.61 8.82 -12.66
N ARG A 6 9.39 9.82 -11.80
CA ARG A 6 9.36 9.62 -10.34
C ARG A 6 7.95 9.20 -9.96
N LEU A 7 7.84 8.03 -9.34
CA LEU A 7 6.59 7.58 -8.76
C LEU A 7 6.34 8.40 -7.49
N ASP A 8 5.20 9.08 -7.43
CA ASP A 8 4.73 9.77 -6.22
C ASP A 8 4.28 8.73 -5.19
N TRP A 9 5.26 8.19 -4.47
CA TRP A 9 5.05 7.14 -3.50
C TRP A 9 4.19 7.62 -2.32
N GLN A 10 4.41 8.87 -1.88
CA GLN A 10 3.66 9.46 -0.80
C GLN A 10 2.18 9.59 -1.16
N GLY A 11 1.88 10.22 -2.31
CA GLY A 11 0.49 10.38 -2.77
C GLY A 11 -0.20 9.03 -2.99
N LEU A 12 0.52 8.03 -3.48
CA LEU A 12 0.01 6.67 -3.64
C LEU A 12 -0.36 6.02 -2.30
N VAL A 13 0.49 6.14 -1.27
CA VAL A 13 0.22 5.59 0.06
C VAL A 13 -0.94 6.32 0.74
N GLU A 14 -1.02 7.65 0.61
CA GLU A 14 -2.11 8.45 1.17
C GLU A 14 -3.47 8.05 0.58
N GLU A 15 -3.53 7.87 -0.74
CA GLU A 15 -4.72 7.37 -1.42
C GLU A 15 -5.08 5.94 -0.99
N ALA A 16 -4.09 5.06 -0.81
CA ALA A 16 -4.31 3.71 -0.31
C ALA A 16 -4.91 3.71 1.12
N VAL A 17 -4.39 4.56 2.01
CA VAL A 17 -4.92 4.74 3.37
C VAL A 17 -6.36 5.26 3.33
N ARG A 18 -6.65 6.23 2.46
CA ARG A 18 -8.00 6.77 2.27
C ARG A 18 -8.97 5.66 1.86
N ARG A 19 -8.66 4.90 0.81
CA ARG A 19 -9.51 3.79 0.33
C ARG A 19 -9.71 2.70 1.37
N ARG A 20 -8.66 2.32 2.11
CA ARG A 20 -8.79 1.34 3.20
C ARG A 20 -9.84 1.79 4.23
N LYS A 21 -9.79 3.07 4.62
CA LYS A 21 -10.72 3.65 5.59
C LYS A 21 -12.15 3.72 5.04
N GLU A 22 -12.32 4.07 3.76
CA GLU A 22 -13.64 4.09 3.09
C GLU A 22 -14.27 2.71 3.02
N GLN A 23 -13.46 1.67 2.78
CA GLN A 23 -13.89 0.27 2.81
C GLN A 23 -14.06 -0.29 4.23
N LYS A 24 -13.86 0.53 5.28
CA LYS A 24 -13.95 0.15 6.71
C LYS A 24 -13.05 -1.04 7.06
N LEU A 25 -11.91 -1.17 6.40
CA LEU A 25 -10.93 -2.22 6.66
C LEU A 25 -9.97 -1.77 7.77
N SER A 26 -9.77 -2.59 8.79
CA SER A 26 -8.63 -2.43 9.69
C SER A 26 -7.34 -2.85 8.99
N GLN A 27 -6.17 -2.37 9.46
CA GLN A 27 -4.88 -2.84 8.94
C GLN A 27 -4.74 -4.36 9.04
N LYS A 28 -5.23 -4.96 10.15
CA LYS A 28 -5.27 -6.42 10.33
C LYS A 28 -6.10 -7.12 9.25
N LYS A 29 -7.29 -6.59 8.93
CA LYS A 29 -8.16 -7.17 7.89
C LYS A 29 -7.54 -7.02 6.50
N LEU A 30 -6.95 -5.87 6.19
CA LEU A 30 -6.22 -5.65 4.95
C LEU A 30 -5.04 -6.62 4.81
N ALA A 31 -4.27 -6.83 5.88
CA ALA A 31 -3.14 -7.76 5.87
C ALA A 31 -3.57 -9.18 5.49
N VAL A 32 -4.67 -9.66 6.08
CA VAL A 32 -5.25 -10.98 5.77
C VAL A 32 -5.69 -11.04 4.30
N LEU A 33 -6.42 -10.03 3.81
CA LEU A 33 -6.91 -10.01 2.42
C LEU A 33 -5.80 -9.92 1.39
N ALA A 34 -4.76 -9.14 1.66
CA ALA A 34 -3.61 -8.97 0.79
C ALA A 34 -2.59 -10.12 0.90
N GLY A 35 -2.76 -11.05 1.86
CA GLY A 35 -1.81 -12.15 2.09
C GLY A 35 -0.43 -11.67 2.56
N VAL A 36 -0.38 -10.63 3.40
CA VAL A 36 0.84 -10.05 3.97
C VAL A 36 0.75 -9.99 5.49
N SER A 37 1.88 -9.71 6.16
CA SER A 37 1.87 -9.54 7.62
C SER A 37 1.26 -8.20 8.04
N GLY A 38 0.69 -8.13 9.24
CA GLY A 38 0.23 -6.86 9.84
C GLY A 38 1.34 -5.78 9.91
N PRO A 39 2.56 -6.12 10.36
CA PRO A 39 3.70 -5.21 10.30
C PRO A 39 4.01 -4.70 8.89
N THR A 40 3.82 -5.51 7.84
CA THR A 40 4.02 -5.08 6.45
C THR A 40 3.02 -4.00 6.04
N VAL A 41 1.74 -4.15 6.39
CA VAL A 41 0.73 -3.10 6.14
C VAL A 41 1.06 -1.83 6.92
N ASN A 42 1.45 -1.96 8.19
CA ASN A 42 1.84 -0.79 8.98
C ASN A 42 3.08 -0.09 8.39
N ALA A 43 4.09 -0.84 7.97
CA ALA A 43 5.29 -0.28 7.33
C ALA A 43 4.95 0.44 6.02
N PHE A 44 4.04 -0.12 5.21
CA PHE A 44 3.51 0.52 4.01
C PHE A 44 2.80 1.85 4.32
N GLU A 45 1.87 1.87 5.27
CA GLU A 45 1.13 3.10 5.65
C GLU A 45 2.04 4.16 6.29
N GLN A 46 3.17 3.75 6.87
CA GLN A 46 4.23 4.62 7.40
C GLN A 46 5.27 5.01 6.34
N GLN A 47 5.03 4.71 5.05
CA GLN A 47 5.90 5.01 3.92
C GLN A 47 7.32 4.42 4.04
N ARG A 48 7.51 3.36 4.84
CA ARG A 48 8.81 2.72 4.96
C ARG A 48 9.15 1.95 3.69
N THR A 49 10.33 2.21 3.15
CA THR A 49 10.85 1.58 1.92
C THR A 49 11.51 0.21 2.16
N THR A 50 11.49 -0.28 3.40
CA THR A 50 12.00 -1.61 3.76
C THR A 50 11.05 -2.76 3.37
N ILE A 51 9.86 -2.45 2.85
CA ILE A 51 8.94 -3.45 2.32
C ILE A 51 9.32 -3.87 0.90
N THR A 52 8.97 -5.09 0.51
CA THR A 52 9.17 -5.52 -0.88
C THR A 52 8.13 -4.87 -1.80
N LEU A 53 8.53 -4.64 -3.05
CA LEU A 53 7.62 -4.17 -4.11
C LEU A 53 6.42 -5.11 -4.27
N GLU A 54 6.63 -6.42 -4.19
CA GLU A 54 5.56 -7.42 -4.25
C GLU A 54 4.51 -7.21 -3.15
N SER A 55 4.95 -6.94 -1.92
CA SER A 55 4.03 -6.69 -0.79
C SER A 55 3.24 -5.40 -0.99
N ALA A 56 3.89 -4.35 -1.48
CA ALA A 56 3.22 -3.10 -1.83
C ALA A 56 2.16 -3.32 -2.91
N LEU A 57 2.49 -4.06 -3.98
CA LEU A 57 1.55 -4.36 -5.07
C LEU A 57 0.37 -5.21 -4.58
N LYS A 58 0.59 -6.19 -3.70
CA LYS A 58 -0.48 -6.99 -3.08
C LYS A 58 -1.47 -6.10 -2.31
N ILE A 59 -0.95 -5.16 -1.52
CA ILE A 59 -1.77 -4.18 -0.77
C ILE A 59 -2.56 -3.30 -1.75
N LEU A 60 -1.92 -2.74 -2.77
CA LEU A 60 -2.55 -1.86 -3.75
C LEU A 60 -3.64 -2.57 -4.57
N ARG A 61 -3.40 -3.81 -5.01
CA ARG A 61 -4.41 -4.64 -5.71
C ARG A 61 -5.62 -4.90 -4.82
N CYS A 62 -5.40 -5.22 -3.54
CA CYS A 62 -6.48 -5.42 -2.58
C CYS A 62 -7.36 -4.16 -2.40
N LEU A 63 -6.79 -2.97 -2.62
CA LEU A 63 -7.49 -1.68 -2.55
C LEU A 63 -7.99 -1.18 -3.93
N GLY A 64 -7.83 -1.98 -4.98
CA GLY A 64 -8.26 -1.67 -6.35
C GLY A 64 -7.44 -0.56 -7.03
N MET A 65 -6.13 -0.50 -6.76
CA MET A 65 -5.23 0.58 -7.24
C MET A 65 -4.15 0.11 -8.22
N ALA A 66 -4.03 -1.19 -8.50
CA ALA A 66 -3.01 -1.79 -9.35
C ALA A 66 -3.54 -3.02 -10.09
#